data_AF-A0A7X1HH92-F1
#
_entry.id   AF-A0A7X1HH92-F1
#
_cell.length_a   1.000
_cell.length_b   1.000
_cell.length_c   1.000
_cell.angle_alpha   90.00
_cell.angle_beta   90.00
_cell.angle_gamma   90.00
#
_symmetry.space_group_name_H-M   'P 1'
#
loop_
_entity.id
_entity.type
_entity.pdbx_description
1 polymer ?
#
loop_
_entity_poly.entity_id
_entity_poly.type
_entity_poly.pdbx_seq_one_letter_code
_entity_poly.pdbx_strand_id
1 'polypeptide(L)'
;ISLPAHAQSVPGGVEALEIKWSKAPCRFCGTGCGVMVGVKEGQVVATHGDMQAEVNRGLNCIKGYFLSKIMYGEDRLSTPLLRKLNGQYSKDGEFEPVSWDEAFDIMAEQCKKVLREKGPTAVGMFGSGQWTIFEGYAATKLMRAG
;
A
#
# COMPACT_ATOMS: atom_id res chain seq x y z
N ILE A 1 14.85 -2.73 -52.63
CA ILE A 1 15.98 -2.13 -51.88
C ILE A 1 15.70 -2.36 -50.40
N SER A 2 16.38 -3.32 -49.77
CA SER A 2 16.30 -3.52 -48.32
C SER A 2 17.30 -2.55 -47.68
N LEU A 3 16.80 -1.56 -46.94
CA LEU A 3 17.64 -0.73 -46.10
C LEU A 3 17.99 -1.54 -44.85
N PRO A 4 19.25 -1.61 -44.42
CA PRO A 4 19.60 -2.22 -43.15
C PRO A 4 18.96 -1.39 -42.04
N ALA A 5 18.18 -2.03 -41.16
CA ALA A 5 17.67 -1.37 -39.97
C ALA A 5 18.85 -1.04 -39.06
N HIS A 6 19.27 0.23 -39.05
CA HIS A 6 20.24 0.71 -38.07
C HIS A 6 19.59 0.68 -36.69
N ALA A 7 20.28 0.09 -35.71
CA ALA A 7 19.85 0.11 -34.32
C ALA A 7 19.68 1.56 -33.87
N GLN A 8 18.49 1.92 -33.40
CA GLN A 8 18.24 3.24 -32.85
C GLN A 8 19.05 3.40 -31.57
N SER A 9 19.75 4.54 -31.44
CA SER A 9 20.45 4.88 -30.21
C SER A 9 19.44 5.02 -29.07
N VAL A 10 19.68 4.33 -27.95
CA VAL A 10 18.88 4.46 -26.73
C VAL A 10 19.30 5.75 -26.01
N PRO A 11 18.44 6.78 -25.95
CA PRO A 11 18.77 8.00 -25.21
C PRO A 11 18.98 7.65 -23.72
N GLY A 12 20.13 8.01 -23.17
CA GLY A 12 20.52 7.66 -21.79
C GLY A 12 21.25 6.32 -21.62
N GLY A 13 21.54 5.59 -22.70
CA GLY A 13 22.25 4.32 -22.67
C GLY A 13 21.36 3.11 -22.31
N VAL A 14 21.89 1.90 -22.45
CA VAL A 14 21.15 0.64 -22.19
C VAL A 14 20.72 0.50 -20.73
N GLU A 15 21.46 1.12 -19.81
CA GLU A 15 21.13 1.17 -18.38
C GLU A 15 19.80 1.90 -18.12
N ALA A 16 19.47 2.90 -18.95
CA ALA A 16 18.18 3.57 -18.89
C ALA A 16 17.00 2.67 -19.28
N LEU A 17 17.24 1.46 -19.80
CA LEU A 17 16.21 0.46 -20.07
C LEU A 17 16.14 -0.62 -18.97
N GLU A 18 17.03 -0.58 -17.98
CA GLU A 18 17.09 -1.61 -16.95
C GLU A 18 15.86 -1.56 -16.05
N ILE A 19 15.21 -2.71 -15.90
CA ILE A 19 14.09 -2.92 -14.99
C ILE A 19 14.58 -3.84 -13.88
N LYS A 20 14.48 -3.38 -12.63
CA LYS A 20 14.79 -4.21 -11.48
C LYS A 20 13.60 -5.11 -11.16
N TRP A 21 13.79 -6.41 -11.32
CA TRP A 21 12.77 -7.40 -11.01
C TRP A 21 12.91 -7.93 -9.58
N SER A 22 11.80 -8.10 -8.88
CA SER A 22 11.77 -8.65 -7.52
C SER A 22 10.52 -9.49 -7.30
N LYS A 23 10.64 -10.57 -6.54
CA LYS A 23 9.51 -11.46 -6.24
C LYS A 23 8.61 -10.87 -5.16
N ALA A 24 7.31 -11.07 -5.29
CA ALA A 24 6.31 -10.76 -4.27
C ALA A 24 5.11 -11.72 -4.37
N PRO A 25 4.33 -11.91 -3.28
CA PRO A 25 3.02 -12.54 -3.40
C PRO A 25 2.03 -11.58 -4.07
N CYS A 26 1.08 -12.13 -4.82
CA CYS A 26 -0.05 -11.39 -5.36
C CYS A 26 -0.86 -10.73 -4.24
N ARG A 27 -1.23 -9.45 -4.40
CA ARG A 27 -1.92 -8.66 -3.37
C ARG A 27 -3.40 -9.05 -3.15
N PHE A 28 -3.94 -9.99 -3.90
CA PHE A 28 -5.39 -10.27 -3.93
C PHE A 28 -5.83 -11.46 -3.08
N CYS A 29 -6.19 -12.58 -3.70
CA CYS A 29 -6.87 -13.70 -3.03
C CYS A 29 -5.88 -14.64 -2.31
N GLY A 30 -6.43 -15.46 -1.41
CA GLY A 30 -5.66 -16.42 -0.60
C GLY A 30 -5.02 -17.58 -1.38
N THR A 31 -5.17 -17.65 -2.71
CA THR A 31 -4.41 -18.59 -3.55
C THR A 31 -2.91 -18.36 -3.42
N GLY A 32 -2.48 -17.09 -3.27
CA GLY A 32 -1.07 -16.79 -3.01
C GLY A 32 -0.14 -16.97 -4.22
N CYS A 33 -0.60 -16.64 -5.43
CA CYS A 33 0.26 -16.69 -6.63
C CYS A 33 1.54 -15.85 -6.42
N GLY A 34 2.69 -16.40 -6.80
CA GLY A 34 3.94 -15.64 -6.89
C GLY A 34 3.97 -14.77 -8.14
N VAL A 35 4.48 -13.56 -8.00
CA VAL A 35 4.65 -12.58 -9.10
C VAL A 35 6.05 -11.99 -9.10
N MET A 36 6.52 -11.65 -10.29
CA MET A 36 7.68 -10.81 -10.49
C MET A 36 7.22 -9.39 -10.74
N VAL A 37 7.77 -8.45 -9.98
CA VAL A 37 7.45 -7.02 -10.01
C VAL A 37 8.64 -6.28 -10.61
N GLY A 38 8.43 -5.62 -11.73
CA GLY A 38 9.44 -4.84 -12.43
C GLY A 38 9.35 -3.37 -12.04
N VAL A 39 10.43 -2.86 -11.45
CA VAL A 39 10.52 -1.46 -11.00
C VAL A 39 11.54 -0.70 -11.84
N LYS A 40 11.15 0.49 -12.28
CA LYS A 40 12.01 1.46 -12.96
C LYS A 40 11.69 2.85 -12.44
N GLU A 41 12.72 3.65 -12.15
CA GLU A 41 12.54 5.04 -11.67
C GLU A 41 11.57 5.17 -10.47
N GLY A 42 11.63 4.20 -9.56
CA GLY A 42 10.76 4.16 -8.37
C GLY A 42 9.31 3.77 -8.63
N GLN A 43 8.94 3.40 -9.86
CA GLN A 43 7.58 2.99 -10.23
C GLN A 43 7.54 1.54 -10.70
N VAL A 44 6.44 0.86 -10.36
CA VAL A 44 6.13 -0.47 -10.88
C VAL A 44 5.63 -0.30 -12.32
N VAL A 45 6.46 -0.70 -13.27
CA VAL A 45 6.15 -0.57 -14.71
C VAL A 45 5.53 -1.84 -15.28
N ALA A 46 5.77 -2.99 -14.66
CA ALA A 46 5.27 -4.28 -15.13
C ALA A 46 5.17 -5.31 -14.01
N THR A 47 4.26 -6.26 -14.20
CA THR A 47 4.14 -7.47 -13.36
C THR A 47 3.84 -8.67 -14.23
N HIS A 48 4.43 -9.82 -13.91
CA HIS A 48 4.06 -11.11 -14.51
C HIS A 48 4.08 -12.21 -13.46
N GLY A 49 3.46 -13.36 -13.77
CA GLY A 49 3.50 -14.51 -12.88
C GLY A 49 4.92 -15.06 -12.75
N ASP A 50 5.33 -15.40 -11.53
CA ASP A 50 6.64 -16.01 -11.29
C ASP A 50 6.64 -17.46 -11.80
N MET A 51 7.52 -17.77 -12.76
CA MET A 51 7.67 -19.11 -13.35
C MET A 51 8.19 -20.13 -12.33
N GLN A 52 8.90 -19.68 -11.29
CA GLN A 52 9.44 -20.53 -10.23
C GLN A 52 8.46 -20.73 -9.07
N ALA A 53 7.34 -20.01 -9.04
CA ALA A 53 6.33 -20.17 -8.00
C ALA A 53 5.51 -21.44 -8.22
N GLU A 54 5.57 -22.38 -7.27
CA GLU A 54 4.91 -23.68 -7.36
C GLU A 54 3.37 -23.58 -7.51
N VAL A 55 2.77 -22.60 -6.83
CA VAL A 55 1.32 -22.37 -6.78
C VAL A 55 0.72 -22.12 -8.16
N ASN A 56 1.36 -21.26 -8.95
CA ASN A 56 0.78 -20.74 -10.18
C ASN A 56 1.62 -20.98 -11.43
N ARG A 57 2.87 -21.44 -11.29
CA ARG A 57 3.76 -21.87 -12.39
C ARG A 57 3.81 -20.86 -13.54
N GLY A 58 3.98 -19.57 -13.20
CA GLY A 58 4.05 -18.48 -14.17
C GLY A 58 2.71 -17.85 -14.60
N LEU A 59 1.56 -18.44 -14.24
CA LEU A 59 0.25 -17.93 -14.65
C LEU A 59 -0.34 -16.94 -13.63
N ASN A 60 -1.10 -15.97 -14.12
CA ASN A 60 -1.95 -15.11 -13.30
C ASN A 60 -3.39 -15.08 -13.86
N CYS A 61 -4.35 -14.66 -13.02
CA CYS A 61 -5.67 -14.24 -13.50
C CYS A 61 -5.65 -12.74 -13.84
N ILE A 62 -6.77 -12.22 -14.37
CA ILE A 62 -6.91 -10.80 -14.75
C ILE A 62 -6.46 -9.84 -13.65
N LYS A 63 -6.82 -10.10 -12.38
CA LYS A 63 -6.42 -9.24 -11.25
C LYS A 63 -4.90 -9.18 -11.09
N GLY A 64 -4.21 -10.33 -11.24
CA GLY A 64 -2.76 -10.42 -11.11
C GLY A 64 -2.03 -9.71 -12.25
N TYR A 65 -2.50 -9.84 -13.49
CA TYR A 65 -1.88 -9.17 -14.64
C TYR A 65 -1.95 -7.64 -14.58
N PHE A 66 -2.92 -7.09 -13.84
CA PHE A 66 -3.09 -5.64 -13.67
C PHE A 66 -2.53 -5.10 -12.34
N LEU A 67 -1.71 -5.87 -11.62
CA LEU A 67 -1.09 -5.42 -10.36
C LEU A 67 -0.25 -4.15 -10.52
N SER A 68 0.37 -3.91 -11.68
CA SER A 68 1.14 -2.68 -11.94
C SER A 68 0.33 -1.38 -11.87
N LYS A 69 -1.01 -1.44 -11.80
CA LYS A 69 -1.87 -0.25 -11.79
C LYS A 69 -2.47 0.11 -10.43
N ILE A 70 -2.53 -0.84 -9.49
CA ILE A 70 -3.40 -0.72 -8.30
C ILE A 70 -2.95 0.36 -7.30
N MET A 71 -1.72 0.85 -7.40
CA MET A 71 -1.15 1.87 -6.52
C MET A 71 -1.27 3.29 -7.08
N TYR A 72 -1.77 3.43 -8.32
CA TYR A 72 -1.69 4.67 -9.11
C TYR A 72 -3.06 5.27 -9.44
N GLY A 73 -4.07 5.02 -8.60
CA GLY A 73 -5.32 5.79 -8.65
C GLY A 73 -5.05 7.26 -8.33
N GLU A 74 -5.71 8.16 -9.05
CA GLU A 74 -5.53 9.62 -8.91
C GLU A 74 -5.98 10.13 -7.53
N ASP A 75 -6.89 9.42 -6.88
CA ASP A 75 -7.49 9.72 -5.58
C ASP A 75 -6.76 9.09 -4.39
N ARG A 76 -5.51 8.65 -4.59
CA ARG A 76 -4.70 8.07 -3.51
C ARG A 76 -4.48 9.09 -2.39
N LEU A 77 -4.90 8.73 -1.17
CA LEU A 77 -4.67 9.55 0.01
C LEU A 77 -3.18 9.80 0.23
N SER A 78 -2.80 11.08 0.31
CA SER A 78 -1.41 11.54 0.45
C SER A 78 -1.13 12.25 1.78
N THR A 79 -2.17 12.63 2.52
CA THR A 79 -2.09 13.35 3.80
C THR A 79 -3.18 12.85 4.76
N PRO A 80 -2.96 12.89 6.09
CA PRO A 80 -4.03 12.69 7.05
C PRO A 80 -5.16 13.69 6.84
N LEU A 81 -6.41 13.22 7.03
CA LEU A 81 -7.62 14.03 6.94
C LEU A 81 -8.34 14.00 8.29
N LEU A 82 -8.63 15.17 8.86
CA LEU A 82 -9.32 15.32 10.13
C LEU A 82 -10.62 16.10 9.93
N ARG A 83 -11.71 15.69 10.57
CA ARG A 83 -12.95 16.48 10.56
C ARG A 83 -12.79 17.71 11.44
N LYS A 84 -12.92 18.89 10.84
CA LYS A 84 -12.75 20.17 11.54
C LYS A 84 -13.95 21.09 11.35
N LEU A 85 -14.24 21.86 12.39
CA LEU A 85 -15.18 22.97 12.38
C LEU A 85 -14.56 24.08 13.24
N ASN A 86 -14.49 25.31 12.71
CA ASN A 86 -13.85 26.45 13.39
C ASN A 86 -12.39 26.16 13.81
N GLY A 87 -11.64 25.42 12.99
CA GLY A 87 -10.23 25.12 13.22
C GLY A 87 -9.95 24.03 14.26
N GLN A 88 -10.98 23.40 14.83
CA GLN A 88 -10.85 22.36 15.85
C GLN A 88 -11.51 21.05 15.41
N TYR A 89 -11.08 19.93 15.99
CA TYR A 89 -11.76 18.64 15.78
C TYR A 89 -13.25 18.75 16.12
N SER A 90 -14.10 18.33 15.19
CA SER A 90 -15.55 18.27 15.38
C SER A 90 -16.12 17.06 14.64
N LYS A 91 -17.10 16.38 15.25
CA LYS A 91 -17.77 15.26 14.59
C LYS A 91 -18.65 15.71 13.42
N ASP A 92 -19.17 16.93 13.50
CA ASP A 92 -20.02 17.57 12.50
C ASP A 92 -19.21 18.43 11.51
N GLY A 93 -17.88 18.34 11.56
CA GLY A 93 -16.97 19.04 10.65
C GLY A 93 -16.74 18.34 9.31
N GLU A 94 -16.17 19.07 8.37
CA GLU A 94 -15.71 18.56 7.07
C GLU A 94 -14.26 18.10 7.13
N PHE A 95 -13.85 17.23 6.21
CA PHE A 95 -12.46 16.77 6.17
C PHE A 95 -11.52 17.85 5.68
N GLU A 96 -10.51 18.13 6.50
CA GLU A 96 -9.42 19.04 6.18
C GLU A 96 -8.07 18.30 6.29
N PRO A 97 -7.09 18.61 5.42
CA PRO A 97 -5.75 18.03 5.52
C PRO A 97 -5.02 18.55 6.77
N VAL A 98 -4.39 17.64 7.50
CA VAL A 98 -3.61 17.94 8.71
C VAL A 98 -2.26 17.24 8.70
N SER A 99 -1.35 17.65 9.60
CA SER A 99 -0.08 16.94 9.80
C SER A 99 -0.28 15.60 10.50
N TRP A 100 0.74 14.74 10.43
CA TRP A 100 0.75 13.50 11.21
C TRP A 100 0.72 13.75 12.73
N ASP A 101 1.41 14.80 13.20
CA ASP A 101 1.44 15.14 14.62
C ASP A 101 0.04 15.54 15.12
N GLU A 102 -0.67 16.42 14.41
CA GLU A 102 -2.04 16.81 14.77
C GLU A 102 -3.00 15.61 14.74
N ALA A 103 -2.88 14.75 13.71
CA ALA A 103 -3.70 13.54 13.61
C ALA A 103 -3.49 12.61 14.81
N PHE A 104 -2.24 12.33 15.18
CA PHE A 104 -1.93 11.46 16.32
C PHE A 104 -2.25 12.09 17.66
N ASP A 105 -2.06 13.40 17.83
CA ASP A 105 -2.42 14.11 19.08
C ASP A 105 -3.91 13.99 19.36
N ILE A 106 -4.76 14.23 18.36
CA ILE A 106 -6.21 14.08 18.50
C ILE A 106 -6.59 12.61 18.75
N MET A 107 -6.00 11.64 18.03
CA MET A 107 -6.25 10.21 18.29
C MET A 107 -5.89 9.82 19.72
N ALA A 108 -4.72 10.25 20.21
CA ALA A 108 -4.25 9.96 21.55
C ALA A 108 -5.12 10.62 22.63
N GLU A 109 -5.55 11.87 22.41
CA GLU A 109 -6.46 12.58 23.31
C GLU A 109 -7.79 11.83 23.46
N GLN A 110 -8.42 11.47 22.34
CA GLN A 110 -9.71 10.76 22.34
C GLN A 110 -9.60 9.37 22.96
N CYS A 111 -8.56 8.60 22.60
CA CYS A 111 -8.32 7.29 23.20
C CYS A 111 -8.08 7.40 24.71
N LYS A 112 -7.25 8.32 25.18
CA LYS A 112 -7.00 8.54 26.62
C LYS A 112 -8.27 8.96 27.36
N LYS A 113 -9.10 9.83 26.76
CA LYS A 113 -10.40 10.22 27.34
C LYS A 113 -11.30 9.01 27.54
N VAL A 114 -11.51 8.21 26.50
CA VAL A 114 -12.37 7.01 26.56
C VAL A 114 -11.83 5.99 27.55
N LEU A 115 -10.51 5.75 27.57
CA LEU A 115 -9.89 4.84 28.53
C LEU A 115 -10.11 5.28 29.98
N ARG A 116 -10.00 6.57 30.28
CA ARG A 116 -10.27 7.11 31.63
C ARG A 116 -11.74 6.99 32.02
N GLU A 117 -12.65 7.26 31.10
CA GLU A 117 -14.10 7.32 31.40
C GLU A 117 -14.79 5.95 31.41
N LYS A 118 -14.36 5.03 30.54
CA LYS A 118 -15.09 3.78 30.26
C LYS A 118 -14.22 2.52 30.33
N GLY A 119 -12.91 2.68 30.52
CA GLY A 119 -11.97 1.56 30.54
C GLY A 119 -11.66 0.98 29.15
N PRO A 120 -10.83 -0.07 29.10
CA PRO A 120 -10.29 -0.63 27.85
C PRO A 120 -11.33 -1.31 26.96
N THR A 121 -12.44 -1.79 27.53
CA THR A 121 -13.52 -2.45 26.76
C THR A 121 -14.29 -1.49 25.85
N ALA A 122 -14.10 -0.17 26.02
CA ALA A 122 -14.68 0.86 25.15
C ALA A 122 -13.76 1.30 24.01
N VAL A 123 -12.55 0.71 23.88
CA VAL A 123 -11.63 0.94 22.77
C VAL A 123 -11.52 -0.34 21.93
N GLY A 124 -11.57 -0.20 20.62
CA GLY A 124 -11.49 -1.33 19.70
C GLY A 124 -10.67 -1.01 18.46
N MET A 125 -10.15 -2.06 17.84
CA MET A 125 -9.50 -2.02 16.54
C MET A 125 -10.16 -3.04 15.64
N PHE A 126 -10.54 -2.62 14.43
CA PHE A 126 -11.03 -3.51 13.40
C PHE A 126 -9.91 -3.77 12.38
N GLY A 127 -9.41 -5.00 12.35
CA GLY A 127 -8.21 -5.34 11.58
C GLY A 127 -8.47 -5.70 10.13
N SER A 128 -7.46 -6.30 9.49
CA SER A 128 -7.56 -6.77 8.11
C SER A 128 -6.77 -8.05 7.88
N GLY A 129 -7.38 -9.02 7.17
CA GLY A 129 -6.67 -10.20 6.66
C GLY A 129 -5.67 -9.88 5.54
N GLN A 130 -5.63 -8.63 5.08
CA GLN A 130 -4.66 -8.14 4.10
C GLN A 130 -3.44 -7.47 4.74
N TRP A 131 -3.37 -7.41 6.08
CA TRP A 131 -2.16 -7.00 6.77
C TRP A 131 -1.02 -7.97 6.49
N THR A 132 0.19 -7.44 6.55
CA THR A 132 1.37 -8.26 6.74
C THR A 132 1.33 -8.92 8.12
N ILE A 133 2.09 -10.00 8.28
CA ILE A 133 2.19 -10.74 9.56
C ILE A 133 2.62 -9.79 10.68
N PHE A 134 3.59 -8.91 10.41
CA PHE A 134 4.16 -8.01 11.40
C PHE A 134 3.19 -6.91 11.84
N GLU A 135 2.38 -6.37 10.91
CA GLU A 135 1.34 -5.40 11.25
C GLU A 135 0.28 -6.02 12.17
N GLY A 136 -0.19 -7.23 11.83
CA GLY A 136 -1.15 -7.96 12.67
C GLY A 136 -0.61 -8.29 14.06
N TYR A 137 0.67 -8.66 14.15
CA TYR A 137 1.34 -8.90 15.42
C TYR A 137 1.50 -7.62 16.25
N ALA A 138 1.93 -6.51 15.63
CA ALA A 138 2.06 -5.22 16.29
C ALA A 138 0.70 -4.70 16.80
N ALA A 139 -0.35 -4.80 15.98
CA ALA A 139 -1.72 -4.45 16.35
C ALA A 139 -2.22 -5.28 17.54
N THR A 140 -1.92 -6.59 17.55
CA THR A 140 -2.28 -7.47 18.67
C THR A 140 -1.57 -7.07 19.95
N LYS A 141 -0.28 -6.71 19.88
CA LYS A 141 0.46 -6.20 21.05
C LYS A 141 -0.13 -4.88 21.54
N LEU A 142 -0.44 -3.94 20.63
CA LEU A 142 -1.05 -2.66 20.98
C LEU A 142 -2.37 -2.83 21.74
N MET A 143 -3.23 -3.75 21.30
CA MET A 143 -4.58 -3.91 21.85
C MET A 143 -4.68 -4.86 23.05
N ARG A 144 -3.74 -5.79 23.23
CA ARG A 144 -3.84 -6.87 24.23
C ARG A 144 -2.69 -6.97 25.21
N ALA A 145 -1.52 -6.43 24.88
CA ALA A 145 -0.33 -6.53 25.72
C ALA A 145 -0.03 -5.24 26.49
N GLY A 146 -0.84 -4.18 26.28
CA GLY A 146 -0.85 -2.96 27.08
C GLY A 146 -1.75 -3.11 28.30
#